data_AF-A0A955XLE4-F1
#
_entry.id   AF-A0A955XLE4-F1
#
_cell.length_a   1.000
_cell.length_b   1.000
_cell.length_c   1.000
_cell.angle_alpha   90.00
_cell.angle_beta   90.00
_cell.angle_gamma   90.00
#
_symmetry.space_group_name_H-M   'P 1'
#
loop_
_entity.id
_entity.type
_entity.pdbx_description
1 polymer ?
#
loop_
_entity_poly.entity_id
_entity_poly.type
_entity_poly.pdbx_seq_one_letter_code
_entity_poly.pdbx_strand_id
1 'polypeptide(L)'
;GSKRGTPFTPDWDVHAAAGLTCLDCHATEGHRIAKGTHTTTMMANDLPDVEVACLGCHETPHAADTDRGRALNDHLARVACVTCHIPSLHPDNATRRDFGTTTWDEHEGIHLYTDRGKETTPGKGIAYVWWNGDATFLGNPIGDNPNGAGRYRFYDAAHRWPEYADFDYATWYEDVMRPLARAGRPSRLYAMKRFNGRQHIDLQNMGPFGGMFVPYNLPAYYRHGDADAAARREMDKSMMGMMYGWMFKFYMLDRFMSYMAIDGWNTHSYADVRAGRQVEPRWLPTDAMLEISHAIRREGALDCASCHGPDGVLDWRALGYTDAEAVALAAPR
;
A
#
# COMPACT_ATOMS: atom_id res chain seq x y z
N GLY A 1 1.19 14.08 10.06
CA GLY A 1 0.62 13.19 9.04
C GLY A 1 0.86 11.75 9.40
N SER A 2 -0.15 11.05 9.92
CA SER A 2 -0.12 9.59 10.11
C SER A 2 0.07 8.88 8.77
N LYS A 3 1.10 8.04 8.69
CA LYS A 3 1.39 7.24 7.49
C LYS A 3 0.32 6.19 7.20
N ARG A 4 -0.38 5.65 8.21
CA ARG A 4 -1.40 4.60 8.02
C ARG A 4 -2.84 5.11 8.06
N GLY A 5 -3.09 6.32 8.59
CA GLY A 5 -4.41 6.95 8.56
C GLY A 5 -5.51 6.21 9.33
N THR A 6 -5.17 5.17 10.09
CA THR A 6 -6.10 4.30 10.83
C THR A 6 -5.59 4.10 12.26
N PRO A 7 -5.71 5.12 13.13
CA PRO A 7 -5.28 5.01 14.52
C PRO A 7 -6.16 4.00 15.27
N PHE A 8 -5.56 3.28 16.22
CA PHE A 8 -6.26 2.42 17.17
C PHE A 8 -6.42 3.19 18.49
N THR A 9 -7.46 4.02 18.56
CA THR A 9 -7.74 4.89 19.71
C THR A 9 -9.23 4.87 20.05
N PRO A 10 -9.62 5.04 21.33
CA PRO A 10 -11.03 4.96 21.75
C PRO A 10 -11.97 5.95 21.04
N ASP A 11 -11.45 7.07 20.54
CA ASP A 11 -12.21 8.08 19.81
C ASP A 11 -12.41 7.76 18.31
N TRP A 12 -11.67 6.77 17.77
CA TRP A 12 -11.64 6.50 16.34
C TRP A 12 -11.80 5.02 15.95
N ASP A 13 -11.77 4.09 16.92
CA ASP A 13 -11.98 2.65 16.71
C ASP A 13 -12.91 2.06 17.78
N VAL A 14 -13.96 1.34 17.36
CA VAL A 14 -14.95 0.75 18.28
C VAL A 14 -14.39 -0.33 19.19
N HIS A 15 -13.35 -1.05 18.78
CA HIS A 15 -12.71 -2.08 19.60
C HIS A 15 -11.85 -1.42 20.68
N ALA A 16 -11.08 -0.40 20.31
CA ALA A 16 -10.34 0.41 21.29
C ALA A 16 -11.30 1.08 22.29
N ALA A 17 -12.44 1.59 21.82
CA ALA A 17 -13.49 2.18 22.67
C ALA A 17 -14.10 1.17 23.64
N ALA A 18 -14.20 -0.10 23.23
CA ALA A 18 -14.65 -1.21 24.06
C ALA A 18 -13.58 -1.71 25.05
N GLY A 19 -12.38 -1.11 25.05
CA GLY A 19 -11.29 -1.45 25.96
C GLY A 19 -10.42 -2.62 25.48
N LEU A 20 -10.56 -3.05 24.22
CA LEU A 20 -9.64 -4.04 23.66
C LEU A 20 -8.24 -3.43 23.50
N THR A 21 -7.25 -4.26 23.74
CA THR A 21 -5.83 -4.00 23.58
C THR A 21 -5.31 -4.71 22.33
N CYS A 22 -4.07 -4.40 21.95
CA CYS A 22 -3.43 -5.03 20.80
C CYS A 22 -3.39 -6.56 20.90
N LEU A 23 -3.17 -7.09 22.12
CA LEU A 23 -2.97 -8.52 22.37
C LEU A 23 -4.26 -9.33 22.33
N ASP A 24 -5.42 -8.67 22.41
CA ASP A 24 -6.72 -9.35 22.31
C ASP A 24 -7.00 -9.83 20.89
N CYS A 25 -6.37 -9.20 19.89
CA CYS A 25 -6.44 -9.62 18.48
C CYS A 25 -5.12 -10.27 18.02
N HIS A 26 -3.98 -9.69 18.41
CA HIS A 26 -2.66 -10.14 18.00
C HIS A 26 -2.11 -11.15 19.00
N ALA A 27 -2.49 -12.42 18.84
CA ALA A 27 -2.03 -13.52 19.68
C ALA A 27 -0.50 -13.53 19.78
N THR A 28 0.01 -13.86 20.98
CA THR A 28 1.45 -13.86 21.25
C THR A 28 1.95 -15.17 21.81
N GLU A 29 3.08 -15.64 21.29
CA GLU A 29 3.74 -16.87 21.75
C GLU A 29 5.25 -16.66 21.77
N GLY A 30 5.88 -16.74 22.94
CA GLY A 30 7.34 -16.63 23.05
C GLY A 30 7.91 -15.33 22.49
N HIS A 31 7.26 -14.19 22.75
CA HIS A 31 7.57 -12.86 22.17
C HIS A 31 7.36 -12.73 20.65
N ARG A 32 6.76 -13.73 20.00
CA ARG A 32 6.29 -13.63 18.62
C ARG A 32 4.87 -13.09 18.62
N ILE A 33 4.58 -12.13 17.76
CA ILE A 33 3.27 -11.47 17.69
C ILE A 33 2.61 -11.81 16.35
N ALA A 34 1.40 -12.36 16.39
CA ALA A 34 0.64 -12.67 15.20
C ALA A 34 0.23 -11.38 14.51
N LYS A 35 0.76 -11.12 13.30
CA LYS A 35 0.35 -9.98 12.47
C LYS A 35 -0.93 -10.28 11.67
N GLY A 36 -1.32 -11.55 11.56
CA GLY A 36 -2.29 -12.04 10.58
C GLY A 36 -1.60 -12.63 9.35
N THR A 37 -2.36 -13.29 8.48
CA THR A 37 -1.81 -14.00 7.31
C THR A 37 -1.65 -13.09 6.08
N HIS A 38 -2.02 -11.83 6.17
CA HIS A 38 -1.86 -10.87 5.09
C HIS A 38 -0.49 -10.19 5.10
N THR A 39 -0.04 -9.82 3.92
CA THR A 39 1.15 -9.01 3.74
C THR A 39 0.92 -7.85 2.77
N THR A 40 1.01 -6.63 3.30
CA THR A 40 1.19 -5.39 2.51
C THR A 40 2.52 -4.70 2.83
N THR A 41 3.34 -5.33 3.66
CA THR A 41 4.66 -4.85 4.08
C THR A 41 5.60 -6.04 4.17
N MET A 42 6.77 -5.96 3.53
CA MET A 42 7.73 -7.06 3.43
C MET A 42 8.53 -7.34 4.71
N MET A 43 7.87 -7.26 5.87
CA MET A 43 8.47 -7.60 7.16
C MET A 43 8.24 -9.09 7.42
N ALA A 44 9.21 -9.74 8.09
CA ALA A 44 9.01 -11.09 8.58
C ALA A 44 7.75 -11.15 9.45
N ASN A 45 6.99 -12.23 9.30
CA ASN A 45 5.82 -12.49 10.11
C ASN A 45 6.19 -13.52 11.17
N ASP A 46 6.13 -13.14 12.45
CA ASP A 46 6.63 -13.98 13.53
C ASP A 46 5.76 -15.24 13.72
N LEU A 47 4.46 -15.14 13.42
CA LEU A 47 3.48 -16.23 13.46
C LEU A 47 2.67 -16.22 12.15
N PRO A 48 3.24 -16.72 11.03
CA PRO A 48 2.65 -16.57 9.69
C PRO A 48 1.35 -17.35 9.49
N ASP A 49 1.13 -18.38 10.29
CA ASP A 49 -0.04 -19.27 10.18
C ASP A 49 -1.20 -18.85 11.09
N VAL A 50 -1.02 -17.79 11.90
CA VAL A 50 -2.06 -17.29 12.81
C VAL A 50 -2.84 -16.16 12.13
N GLU A 51 -4.12 -16.42 11.90
CA GLU A 51 -5.04 -15.44 11.34
C GLU A 51 -5.48 -14.40 12.39
N VAL A 52 -5.57 -13.15 11.96
CA VAL A 52 -6.16 -12.05 12.73
C VAL A 52 -7.29 -11.50 11.88
N ALA A 53 -8.52 -11.91 12.19
CA ALA A 53 -9.69 -11.62 11.37
C ALA A 53 -10.93 -11.34 12.22
N CYS A 54 -11.84 -10.54 11.68
CA CYS A 54 -13.08 -10.15 12.35
C CYS A 54 -13.94 -11.36 12.74
N LEU A 55 -13.95 -12.40 11.89
CA LEU A 55 -14.77 -13.60 12.10
C LEU A 55 -14.28 -14.49 13.25
N GLY A 56 -13.09 -14.21 13.83
CA GLY A 56 -12.66 -14.86 15.07
C GLY A 56 -13.55 -14.52 16.28
N CYS A 57 -14.23 -13.37 16.24
CA CYS A 57 -15.17 -12.93 17.27
C CYS A 57 -16.61 -12.69 16.73
N HIS A 58 -16.79 -12.53 15.42
CA HIS A 58 -18.06 -12.16 14.78
C HIS A 58 -18.56 -13.23 13.80
N GLU A 59 -19.23 -14.27 14.28
CA GLU A 59 -19.66 -15.41 13.45
C GLU A 59 -20.83 -15.08 12.49
N THR A 60 -21.88 -14.42 12.96
CA THR A 60 -23.02 -13.95 12.15
C THR A 60 -23.27 -12.47 12.44
N PRO A 61 -22.51 -11.56 11.80
CA PRO A 61 -22.45 -10.16 12.21
C PRO A 61 -23.73 -9.36 11.93
N HIS A 62 -24.58 -9.84 11.00
CA HIS A 62 -25.81 -9.16 10.63
C HIS A 62 -27.05 -10.03 10.86
N ALA A 63 -28.18 -9.38 11.19
CA ALA A 63 -29.44 -10.00 11.55
C ALA A 63 -30.02 -10.88 10.43
N ALA A 64 -29.79 -12.20 10.53
CA ALA A 64 -30.13 -13.18 9.49
C ALA A 64 -31.63 -13.40 9.29
N ASP A 65 -32.47 -12.92 10.21
CA ASP A 65 -33.93 -12.94 10.11
C ASP A 65 -34.48 -11.87 9.15
N THR A 66 -33.69 -10.84 8.85
CA THR A 66 -34.06 -9.78 7.89
C THR A 66 -33.47 -10.01 6.49
N ASP A 67 -34.17 -9.59 5.43
CA ASP A 67 -33.65 -9.63 4.05
C ASP A 67 -32.33 -8.85 3.93
N ARG A 68 -32.28 -7.66 4.55
CA ARG A 68 -31.08 -6.81 4.57
C ARG A 68 -29.90 -7.52 5.23
N GLY A 69 -30.09 -8.12 6.41
CA GLY A 69 -29.01 -8.80 7.11
C GLY A 69 -28.54 -10.06 6.38
N ARG A 70 -29.45 -10.83 5.75
CA ARG A 70 -29.08 -11.94 4.86
C ARG A 70 -28.22 -11.45 3.70
N ALA A 71 -28.64 -10.40 2.99
CA ALA A 71 -27.87 -9.83 1.90
C ALA A 71 -26.48 -9.36 2.36
N LEU A 72 -26.36 -8.70 3.52
CA LEU A 72 -25.06 -8.27 4.07
C LEU A 72 -24.16 -9.46 4.43
N ASN A 73 -24.74 -10.55 4.96
CA ASN A 73 -23.98 -11.78 5.22
C ASN A 73 -23.51 -12.44 3.91
N ASP A 74 -24.32 -12.43 2.85
CA ASP A 74 -23.90 -12.96 1.54
C ASP A 74 -22.72 -12.18 0.94
N HIS A 75 -22.63 -10.86 1.20
CA HIS A 75 -21.50 -10.05 0.77
C HIS A 75 -20.17 -10.52 1.36
N LEU A 76 -20.15 -11.19 2.52
CA LEU A 76 -18.92 -11.66 3.16
C LEU A 76 -18.13 -12.63 2.26
N ALA A 77 -18.80 -13.32 1.33
CA ALA A 77 -18.14 -14.17 0.34
C ALA A 77 -17.22 -13.40 -0.63
N ARG A 78 -17.43 -12.09 -0.81
CA ARG A 78 -16.72 -11.26 -1.80
C ARG A 78 -16.13 -9.98 -1.22
N VAL A 79 -16.66 -9.45 -0.12
CA VAL A 79 -16.29 -8.14 0.44
C VAL A 79 -15.73 -8.35 1.85
N ALA A 80 -14.57 -7.75 2.11
CA ALA A 80 -13.95 -7.76 3.43
C ALA A 80 -14.68 -6.82 4.40
N CYS A 81 -14.70 -7.15 5.70
CA CYS A 81 -15.40 -6.35 6.72
C CYS A 81 -14.91 -4.89 6.73
N VAL A 82 -13.60 -4.69 6.61
CA VAL A 82 -12.94 -3.37 6.59
C VAL A 82 -13.41 -2.47 5.45
N THR A 83 -13.93 -3.05 4.36
CA THR A 83 -14.45 -2.30 3.21
C THR A 83 -15.68 -1.47 3.59
N CYS A 84 -16.59 -2.06 4.37
CA CYS A 84 -17.79 -1.35 4.84
C CYS A 84 -17.53 -0.61 6.15
N HIS A 85 -16.71 -1.19 7.04
CA HIS A 85 -16.53 -0.68 8.40
C HIS A 85 -15.38 0.32 8.58
N ILE A 86 -14.62 0.65 7.52
CA ILE A 86 -13.69 1.79 7.52
C ILE A 86 -14.08 2.75 6.38
N PRO A 87 -15.16 3.55 6.55
CA PRO A 87 -15.69 4.40 5.48
C PRO A 87 -14.80 5.61 5.12
N SER A 88 -13.77 5.91 5.91
CA SER A 88 -12.82 7.02 5.72
C SER A 88 -11.55 6.83 6.57
N LEU A 89 -10.49 7.56 6.24
CA LEU A 89 -9.26 7.60 7.04
C LEU A 89 -9.31 8.76 8.05
N HIS A 90 -8.44 8.72 9.05
CA HIS A 90 -8.26 9.80 10.02
C HIS A 90 -7.84 11.13 9.35
N PRO A 91 -8.28 12.31 9.82
CA PRO A 91 -7.95 13.61 9.20
C PRO A 91 -6.45 13.89 9.02
N ASP A 92 -5.60 13.38 9.92
CA ASP A 92 -4.14 13.51 9.77
C ASP A 92 -3.51 12.47 8.82
N ASN A 93 -4.31 11.73 8.05
CA ASN A 93 -3.80 10.78 7.08
C ASN A 93 -2.88 11.46 6.04
N ALA A 94 -1.69 10.92 5.77
CA ALA A 94 -0.85 11.38 4.67
C ALA A 94 -0.97 10.45 3.45
N THR A 95 -1.41 10.97 2.30
CA THR A 95 -1.44 10.24 1.02
C THR A 95 -0.23 10.52 0.16
N ARG A 96 0.38 11.71 0.26
CA ARG A 96 1.60 12.06 -0.47
C ARG A 96 2.61 12.70 0.44
N ARG A 97 3.82 12.13 0.48
CA ARG A 97 4.93 12.62 1.31
C ARG A 97 6.15 12.92 0.47
N ASP A 98 6.66 14.14 0.59
CA ASP A 98 7.88 14.59 -0.06
C ASP A 98 9.02 14.58 0.95
N PHE A 99 9.96 13.65 0.77
CA PHE A 99 11.18 13.57 1.57
C PHE A 99 12.34 14.33 0.91
N GLY A 100 12.17 14.83 -0.32
CA GLY A 100 13.16 15.70 -0.97
C GLY A 100 13.02 17.17 -0.54
N THR A 101 11.90 17.53 0.08
CA THR A 101 11.66 18.86 0.63
C THR A 101 11.41 18.74 2.13
N THR A 102 12.14 19.55 2.90
CA THR A 102 11.98 19.58 4.36
C THR A 102 11.35 20.88 4.83
N THR A 103 10.71 20.83 5.99
CA THR A 103 10.14 21.97 6.71
C THR A 103 10.52 21.89 8.17
N TRP A 104 10.89 23.02 8.78
CA TRP A 104 11.15 23.09 10.21
C TRP A 104 9.85 22.84 10.99
N ASP A 105 9.90 21.92 11.94
CA ASP A 105 8.82 21.66 12.90
C ASP A 105 9.22 22.26 14.25
N GLU A 106 8.49 23.29 14.69
CA GLU A 106 8.78 24.01 15.93
C GLU A 106 8.53 23.16 17.19
N HIS A 107 7.61 22.19 17.11
CA HIS A 107 7.27 21.36 18.27
C HIS A 107 8.36 20.31 18.51
N GLU A 108 8.78 19.64 17.45
CA GLU A 108 9.82 18.60 17.51
C GLU A 108 11.24 19.21 17.51
N GLY A 109 11.40 20.48 17.10
CA GLY A 109 12.68 21.17 17.03
C GLY A 109 13.62 20.57 15.97
N ILE A 110 13.06 20.04 14.87
CA ILE A 110 13.78 19.37 13.79
C ILE A 110 13.13 19.64 12.42
N HIS A 111 13.91 19.46 11.35
CA HIS A 111 13.40 19.48 9.98
C HIS A 111 12.73 18.16 9.59
N LEU A 112 11.44 18.18 9.32
CA LEU A 112 10.69 17.01 8.86
C LEU A 112 10.45 17.05 7.35
N TYR A 113 10.11 15.90 6.77
CA TYR A 113 9.53 15.82 5.42
C TYR A 113 8.26 16.67 5.29
N THR A 114 7.86 17.00 4.07
CA THR A 114 6.61 17.72 3.80
C THR A 114 5.51 16.76 3.34
N ASP A 115 4.37 16.73 4.02
CA ASP A 115 3.17 16.06 3.52
C ASP A 115 2.47 16.97 2.47
N ARG A 116 2.29 16.49 1.24
CA ARG A 116 1.69 17.24 0.11
C ARG A 116 0.21 16.92 -0.12
N GLY A 117 -0.30 15.85 0.48
CA GLY A 117 -1.69 15.42 0.33
C GLY A 117 -2.16 14.65 1.56
N LYS A 118 -3.39 14.94 2.01
CA LYS A 118 -4.03 14.33 3.18
C LYS A 118 -5.47 13.89 2.88
N GLU A 119 -5.63 13.17 1.77
CA GLU A 119 -6.95 12.68 1.36
C GLU A 119 -7.43 11.55 2.27
N THR A 120 -8.69 11.56 2.68
CA THR A 120 -9.24 10.58 3.63
C THR A 120 -10.42 9.79 3.08
N THR A 121 -11.04 10.27 2.01
CA THR A 121 -12.29 9.73 1.49
C THR A 121 -12.07 8.59 0.48
N PRO A 122 -13.10 7.76 0.26
CA PRO A 122 -13.21 6.88 -0.90
C PRO A 122 -12.80 7.55 -2.23
N GLY A 123 -12.15 6.79 -3.11
CA GLY A 123 -11.68 7.25 -4.43
C GLY A 123 -10.43 8.12 -4.41
N LYS A 124 -10.12 8.78 -3.29
CA LYS A 124 -8.93 9.63 -3.12
C LYS A 124 -7.92 9.04 -2.14
N GLY A 125 -8.29 8.98 -0.86
CA GLY A 125 -7.46 8.40 0.19
C GLY A 125 -7.56 6.88 0.28
N ILE A 126 -8.74 6.35 -0.06
CA ILE A 126 -9.05 4.92 -0.06
C ILE A 126 -9.26 4.43 -1.49
N ALA A 127 -8.57 3.34 -1.84
CA ALA A 127 -8.81 2.54 -3.03
C ALA A 127 -9.59 1.26 -2.66
N TYR A 128 -10.47 0.81 -3.55
CA TYR A 128 -11.11 -0.49 -3.44
C TYR A 128 -10.52 -1.44 -4.47
N VAL A 129 -10.04 -2.59 -4.03
CA VAL A 129 -9.22 -3.50 -4.84
C VAL A 129 -9.54 -4.94 -4.52
N TRP A 130 -9.42 -5.80 -5.54
CA TRP A 130 -9.42 -7.25 -5.32
C TRP A 130 -8.07 -7.68 -4.79
N TRP A 131 -8.07 -8.34 -3.64
CA TRP A 131 -6.86 -8.70 -2.93
C TRP A 131 -6.90 -10.13 -2.40
N ASN A 132 -5.80 -10.86 -2.60
CA ASN A 132 -5.60 -12.24 -2.15
C ASN A 132 -4.77 -12.34 -0.85
N GLY A 133 -4.48 -11.23 -0.18
CA GLY A 133 -3.65 -11.20 1.02
C GLY A 133 -2.15 -11.04 0.78
N ASP A 134 -1.67 -11.07 -0.48
CA ASP A 134 -0.26 -10.88 -0.83
C ASP A 134 0.00 -9.52 -1.49
N ALA A 135 1.25 -9.07 -1.51
CA ALA A 135 1.63 -7.80 -2.12
C ALA A 135 2.89 -7.93 -2.97
N THR A 136 2.97 -7.06 -3.97
CA THR A 136 4.19 -6.82 -4.73
C THR A 136 5.25 -6.18 -3.85
N PHE A 137 6.50 -6.20 -4.30
CA PHE A 137 7.61 -5.50 -3.65
C PHE A 137 7.32 -4.01 -3.39
N LEU A 138 6.57 -3.37 -4.29
CA LEU A 138 6.22 -1.95 -4.22
C LEU A 138 5.09 -1.65 -3.21
N GLY A 139 4.60 -2.67 -2.52
CA GLY A 139 3.52 -2.55 -1.55
C GLY A 139 2.14 -2.41 -2.20
N ASN A 140 1.99 -2.87 -3.45
CA ASN A 140 0.68 -2.97 -4.10
C ASN A 140 0.05 -4.35 -3.86
N PRO A 141 -1.26 -4.42 -3.58
CA PRO A 141 -1.99 -5.66 -3.35
C PRO A 141 -2.08 -6.49 -4.61
N ILE A 142 -1.88 -7.79 -4.46
CA ILE A 142 -2.02 -8.76 -5.54
C ILE A 142 -3.44 -9.35 -5.48
N GLY A 143 -4.13 -9.42 -6.62
CA GLY A 143 -5.44 -10.07 -6.70
C GLY A 143 -6.04 -9.97 -8.10
N ASP A 144 -7.09 -10.77 -8.34
CA ASP A 144 -7.87 -10.75 -9.59
C ASP A 144 -9.36 -10.68 -9.24
N ASN A 145 -10.18 -10.17 -10.16
CA ASN A 145 -11.63 -10.20 -9.96
C ASN A 145 -12.09 -11.67 -9.99
N PRO A 146 -12.75 -12.16 -8.92
CA PRO A 146 -13.19 -13.55 -8.84
C PRO A 146 -14.39 -13.88 -9.77
N ASN A 147 -14.78 -12.99 -10.70
CA ASN A 147 -15.72 -13.27 -11.78
C ASN A 147 -15.08 -14.04 -12.95
N GLY A 148 -13.75 -14.18 -12.98
CA GLY A 148 -13.02 -14.92 -14.02
C GLY A 148 -12.91 -14.21 -15.38
N ALA A 149 -13.40 -12.97 -15.50
CA ALA A 149 -13.38 -12.23 -16.76
C ALA A 149 -11.96 -11.76 -17.17
N GLY A 150 -10.99 -11.77 -16.24
CA GLY A 150 -9.61 -11.36 -16.51
C GLY A 150 -9.45 -9.88 -16.89
N ARG A 151 -10.42 -9.03 -16.53
CA ARG A 151 -10.42 -7.60 -16.88
C ARG A 151 -9.79 -6.71 -15.81
N TYR A 152 -9.66 -7.23 -14.58
CA TYR A 152 -9.08 -6.47 -13.49
C TYR A 152 -7.57 -6.41 -13.60
N ARG A 153 -7.03 -5.24 -13.24
CA ARG A 153 -5.60 -4.98 -13.06
C ARG A 153 -5.43 -4.06 -11.85
N PHE A 154 -4.66 -4.49 -10.86
CA PHE A 154 -4.36 -3.65 -9.68
C PHE A 154 -3.26 -2.62 -9.93
N TYR A 155 -2.56 -2.71 -11.07
CA TYR A 155 -1.45 -1.84 -11.42
C TYR A 155 -1.71 -1.15 -12.77
N ASP A 156 -1.69 0.19 -12.77
CA ASP A 156 -1.95 1.03 -13.95
C ASP A 156 -0.82 2.02 -14.30
N ALA A 157 0.18 2.17 -13.41
CA ALA A 157 1.22 3.19 -13.46
C ALA A 157 0.65 4.60 -13.75
N ALA A 158 -0.20 5.13 -12.88
CA ALA A 158 -0.78 6.46 -13.05
C ALA A 158 0.26 7.60 -13.27
N HIS A 159 1.51 7.43 -12.84
CA HIS A 159 2.57 8.45 -12.90
C HIS A 159 3.80 7.97 -13.68
N ARG A 160 3.62 7.34 -14.85
CA ARG A 160 4.73 6.84 -15.70
C ARG A 160 5.80 7.91 -15.90
N TRP A 161 7.05 7.52 -15.69
CA TRP A 161 8.17 8.38 -16.01
C TRP A 161 8.40 8.42 -17.53
N PRO A 162 8.83 9.57 -18.09
CA PRO A 162 9.05 9.71 -19.53
C PRO A 162 9.99 8.67 -20.13
N GLU A 163 11.01 8.25 -19.39
CA GLU A 163 11.99 7.23 -19.79
C GLU A 163 11.36 5.85 -20.03
N TYR A 164 10.16 5.61 -19.49
CA TYR A 164 9.43 4.34 -19.56
C TYR A 164 8.02 4.51 -20.13
N ALA A 165 7.77 5.60 -20.87
CA ALA A 165 6.47 5.86 -21.49
C ALA A 165 6.04 4.70 -22.43
N ASP A 166 7.00 4.11 -23.13
CA ASP A 166 6.80 3.04 -24.12
C ASP A 166 6.91 1.62 -23.52
N PHE A 167 7.11 1.49 -22.21
CA PHE A 167 7.12 0.17 -21.57
C PHE A 167 5.74 -0.49 -21.65
N ASP A 168 5.68 -1.75 -22.09
CA ASP A 168 4.42 -2.49 -22.22
C ASP A 168 3.96 -3.06 -20.87
N TYR A 169 3.40 -2.17 -20.04
CA TYR A 169 2.81 -2.53 -18.75
C TYR A 169 1.67 -3.54 -18.86
N ALA A 170 0.96 -3.57 -20.00
CA ALA A 170 -0.18 -4.45 -20.18
C ALA A 170 0.30 -5.90 -20.34
N THR A 171 1.23 -6.15 -21.28
CA THR A 171 1.81 -7.47 -21.49
C THR A 171 2.58 -7.94 -20.26
N TRP A 172 3.38 -7.07 -19.63
CA TRP A 172 4.06 -7.41 -18.37
C TRP A 172 3.07 -7.85 -17.28
N TYR A 173 1.92 -7.18 -17.16
CA TYR A 173 0.93 -7.55 -16.16
C TYR A 173 0.34 -8.94 -16.45
N GLU A 174 0.01 -9.22 -17.71
CA GLU A 174 -0.53 -10.52 -18.14
C GLU A 174 0.47 -11.65 -17.91
N ASP A 175 1.75 -11.43 -18.22
CA ASP A 175 2.79 -12.47 -18.15
C ASP A 175 3.29 -12.71 -16.72
N VAL A 176 3.37 -11.65 -15.91
CA VAL A 176 4.00 -11.71 -14.57
C VAL A 176 2.97 -11.68 -13.46
N MET A 177 2.06 -10.70 -13.48
CA MET A 177 1.21 -10.41 -12.31
C MET A 177 -0.08 -11.22 -12.28
N ARG A 178 -0.73 -11.45 -13.43
CA ARG A 178 -1.98 -12.23 -13.48
C ARG A 178 -1.80 -13.68 -13.01
N PRO A 179 -0.74 -14.42 -13.39
CA PRO A 179 -0.52 -15.77 -12.89
C PRO A 179 -0.34 -15.80 -11.36
N LEU A 180 0.43 -14.85 -10.82
CA LEU A 180 0.64 -14.71 -9.36
C LEU A 180 -0.67 -14.40 -8.64
N ALA A 181 -1.48 -13.50 -9.18
CA ALA A 181 -2.79 -13.15 -8.62
C ALA A 181 -3.73 -14.35 -8.52
N ARG A 182 -3.74 -15.21 -9.55
CA ARG A 182 -4.59 -16.41 -9.62
C ARG A 182 -4.06 -17.61 -8.85
N ALA A 183 -2.74 -17.70 -8.68
CA ALA A 183 -2.11 -18.76 -7.89
C ALA A 183 -2.24 -18.54 -6.38
N GLY A 184 -2.48 -17.30 -5.95
CA GLY A 184 -2.70 -16.96 -4.55
C GLY A 184 -4.09 -17.37 -4.04
N ARG A 185 -4.41 -16.88 -2.84
CA ARG A 185 -5.71 -17.14 -2.19
C ARG A 185 -6.87 -16.53 -3.00
N PRO A 186 -8.12 -16.99 -2.80
CA PRO A 186 -9.28 -16.34 -3.40
C PRO A 186 -9.33 -14.85 -3.03
N SER A 187 -9.45 -13.98 -4.04
CA SER A 187 -9.48 -12.54 -3.81
C SER A 187 -10.82 -12.09 -3.23
N ARG A 188 -10.77 -11.16 -2.28
CA ARG A 188 -11.93 -10.39 -1.79
C ARG A 188 -11.70 -8.90 -2.02
N LEU A 189 -12.79 -8.13 -2.02
CA LEU A 189 -12.76 -6.68 -2.17
C LEU A 189 -12.36 -6.05 -0.84
N TYR A 190 -11.23 -5.36 -0.83
CA TYR A 190 -10.69 -4.63 0.32
C TYR A 190 -10.66 -3.14 0.06
N ALA A 191 -10.94 -2.35 1.10
CA ALA A 191 -10.51 -0.96 1.19
C ALA A 191 -9.01 -0.92 1.55
N MET A 192 -8.25 -0.10 0.85
CA MET A 192 -6.82 0.12 1.08
C MET A 192 -6.47 1.59 1.04
N LYS A 193 -5.51 1.99 1.87
CA LYS A 193 -5.02 3.37 1.90
C LYS A 193 -4.05 3.60 0.75
N ARG A 194 -4.25 4.66 -0.03
CA ARG A 194 -3.25 5.15 -0.99
C ARG A 194 -2.09 5.85 -0.29
N PHE A 195 -0.88 5.62 -0.77
CA PHE A 195 0.33 6.33 -0.34
C PHE A 195 1.34 6.44 -1.47
N ASN A 196 1.90 7.63 -1.66
CA ASN A 196 3.06 7.82 -2.52
C ASN A 196 4.12 8.65 -1.80
N GLY A 197 5.38 8.32 -2.05
CA GLY A 197 6.55 8.98 -1.50
C GLY A 197 7.42 9.55 -2.60
N ARG A 198 7.88 10.78 -2.42
CA ARG A 198 8.95 11.37 -3.23
C ARG A 198 10.26 11.28 -2.49
N GLN A 199 11.19 10.50 -3.02
CA GLN A 199 12.49 10.21 -2.40
C GLN A 199 13.60 10.23 -3.45
N HIS A 200 14.82 10.57 -3.02
CA HIS A 200 15.99 10.50 -3.88
C HIS A 200 16.19 9.06 -4.38
N ILE A 201 16.39 8.92 -5.68
CA ILE A 201 16.68 7.63 -6.32
C ILE A 201 18.01 7.70 -7.08
N ASP A 202 18.66 6.56 -7.24
CA ASP A 202 19.73 6.41 -8.23
C ASP A 202 19.12 6.27 -9.64
N LEU A 203 19.28 7.31 -10.46
CA LEU A 203 18.74 7.35 -11.82
C LEU A 203 19.43 6.36 -12.76
N GLN A 204 20.58 5.82 -12.39
CA GLN A 204 21.27 4.82 -13.20
C GLN A 204 20.81 3.39 -12.88
N ASN A 205 20.01 3.21 -11.83
CA ASN A 205 19.39 1.97 -11.40
C ASN A 205 17.86 2.12 -11.32
N MET A 206 17.28 2.84 -12.28
CA MET A 206 15.85 3.05 -12.40
C MET A 206 15.21 2.11 -13.43
N GLY A 207 13.90 1.95 -13.34
CA GLY A 207 13.07 1.08 -14.18
C GLY A 207 11.63 1.58 -14.29
N PRO A 208 10.78 0.86 -15.03
CA PRO A 208 9.39 1.26 -15.27
C PRO A 208 8.52 1.32 -14.00
N PHE A 209 8.97 0.69 -12.91
CA PHE A 209 8.24 0.62 -11.65
C PHE A 209 8.83 1.49 -10.53
N GLY A 210 9.94 2.18 -10.77
CA GLY A 210 10.65 2.95 -9.76
C GLY A 210 12.16 2.85 -9.91
N GLY A 211 12.92 3.30 -8.92
CA GLY A 211 14.36 3.15 -8.87
C GLY A 211 14.84 2.87 -7.45
N MET A 212 16.10 2.48 -7.30
CA MET A 212 16.66 2.24 -5.98
C MET A 212 16.68 3.55 -5.18
N PHE A 213 16.07 3.53 -3.99
CA PHE A 213 16.10 4.67 -3.08
C PHE A 213 17.51 4.90 -2.53
N VAL A 214 17.90 6.17 -2.49
CA VAL A 214 19.09 6.63 -1.79
C VAL A 214 18.68 6.95 -0.35
N PRO A 215 19.24 6.26 0.66
CA PRO A 215 18.88 6.49 2.04
C PRO A 215 19.40 7.85 2.52
N TYR A 216 18.74 8.42 3.53
CA TYR A 216 19.19 9.67 4.15
C TYR A 216 19.94 9.41 5.44
N ASN A 217 20.97 10.21 5.68
CA ASN A 217 21.55 10.35 6.99
C ASN A 217 20.59 11.12 7.89
N LEU A 218 19.74 10.41 8.64
CA LEU A 218 18.66 11.01 9.43
C LEU A 218 19.13 12.12 10.40
N PRO A 219 20.26 12.00 11.12
CA PRO A 219 20.74 13.10 11.96
C PRO A 219 21.03 14.38 11.18
N ALA A 220 21.64 14.27 9.99
CA ALA A 220 21.89 15.43 9.13
C ALA A 220 20.59 15.98 8.54
N TYR A 221 19.71 15.10 8.08
CA TYR A 221 18.39 15.44 7.55
C TYR A 221 17.58 16.27 8.56
N TYR A 222 17.41 15.76 9.78
CA TYR A 222 16.62 16.40 10.83
C TYR A 222 17.27 17.69 11.35
N ARG A 223 18.60 17.76 11.42
CA ARG A 223 19.30 18.93 11.98
C ARG A 223 19.41 20.09 10.98
N HIS A 224 19.60 19.80 9.70
CA HIS A 224 19.97 20.81 8.71
C HIS A 224 18.91 21.02 7.63
N GLY A 225 17.96 20.09 7.47
CA GLY A 225 16.90 20.20 6.47
C GLY A 225 17.36 20.06 5.03
N ASP A 226 18.64 19.79 4.77
CA ASP A 226 19.19 19.57 3.43
C ASP A 226 19.12 18.09 3.07
N ALA A 227 18.09 17.72 2.31
CA ALA A 227 17.86 16.34 1.88
C ALA A 227 18.96 15.83 0.92
N ASP A 228 19.46 16.68 0.03
CA ASP A 228 20.54 16.35 -0.92
C ASP A 228 21.85 16.05 -0.18
N ALA A 229 22.22 16.90 0.79
CA ALA A 229 23.38 16.67 1.64
C ALA A 229 23.21 15.44 2.53
N ALA A 230 22.02 15.20 3.08
CA ALA A 230 21.73 14.02 3.88
C ALA A 230 21.85 12.71 3.08
N ALA A 231 21.38 12.70 1.82
CA ALA A 231 21.52 11.56 0.91
C ALA A 231 23.00 11.27 0.60
N ARG A 232 23.75 12.30 0.18
CA ARG A 232 25.18 12.17 -0.12
C ARG A 232 25.99 11.68 1.08
N ARG A 233 25.72 12.23 2.27
CA ARG A 233 26.41 11.85 3.51
C ARG A 233 26.18 10.39 3.88
N GLU A 234 25.00 9.84 3.60
CA GLU A 234 24.71 8.45 3.92
C GLU A 234 25.54 7.48 3.05
N MET A 235 25.86 7.88 1.83
CA MET A 235 26.69 7.11 0.90
C MET A 235 28.14 6.94 1.36
N ASP A 236 28.61 7.71 2.33
CA ASP A 236 29.94 7.55 2.93
C ASP A 236 30.05 6.33 3.87
N LYS A 237 28.93 5.71 4.26
CA LYS A 237 28.96 4.51 5.09
C LYS A 237 29.49 3.31 4.31
N SER A 238 30.31 2.48 4.97
CA SER A 238 30.90 1.28 4.38
C SER A 238 29.86 0.31 3.80
N MET A 239 28.68 0.21 4.41
CA MET A 239 27.57 -0.60 3.90
C MET A 239 27.11 -0.17 2.51
N MET A 240 27.13 1.13 2.21
CA MET A 240 26.75 1.62 0.88
C MET A 240 27.78 1.17 -0.17
N GLY A 241 29.07 1.29 0.12
CA GLY A 241 30.12 0.74 -0.75
C GLY A 241 29.99 -0.77 -0.97
N MET A 242 29.59 -1.53 0.06
CA MET A 242 29.32 -2.97 -0.06
C MET A 242 28.10 -3.28 -0.93
N MET A 243 27.02 -2.52 -0.80
CA MET A 243 25.78 -2.68 -1.58
C MET A 243 26.01 -2.46 -3.08
N TYR A 244 26.90 -1.53 -3.45
CA TYR A 244 27.36 -1.32 -4.82
C TYR A 244 28.56 -2.21 -5.20
N GLY A 245 28.89 -3.21 -4.38
CA GLY A 245 29.96 -4.16 -4.62
C GLY A 245 29.51 -5.39 -5.43
N TRP A 246 30.50 -6.10 -5.98
CA TRP A 246 30.26 -7.27 -6.83
C TRP A 246 29.49 -8.40 -6.13
N MET A 247 29.77 -8.64 -4.83
CA MET A 247 29.07 -9.67 -4.05
C MET A 247 27.57 -9.37 -3.97
N PHE A 248 27.19 -8.13 -3.62
CA PHE A 248 25.79 -7.76 -3.51
C PHE A 248 25.08 -7.80 -4.86
N LYS A 249 25.77 -7.37 -5.93
CA LYS A 249 25.27 -7.47 -7.31
C LYS A 249 24.77 -8.88 -7.63
N PHE A 250 25.65 -9.88 -7.59
CA PHE A 250 25.29 -11.22 -8.07
C PHE A 250 24.40 -12.00 -7.10
N TYR A 251 24.63 -11.87 -5.79
CA TYR A 251 23.90 -12.68 -4.81
C TYR A 251 22.52 -12.12 -4.45
N MET A 252 22.27 -10.83 -4.71
CA MET A 252 21.03 -10.19 -4.26
C MET A 252 20.44 -9.24 -5.29
N LEU A 253 21.22 -8.25 -5.75
CA LEU A 253 20.65 -7.12 -6.45
C LEU A 253 20.26 -7.43 -7.89
N ASP A 254 21.01 -8.21 -8.66
CA ASP A 254 20.59 -8.57 -10.03
C ASP A 254 19.23 -9.28 -10.03
N ARG A 255 19.04 -10.23 -9.11
CA ARG A 255 17.74 -10.90 -8.94
C ARG A 255 16.66 -9.91 -8.50
N PHE A 256 16.97 -9.04 -7.55
CA PHE A 256 16.04 -8.03 -7.07
C PHE A 256 15.61 -7.05 -8.18
N MET A 257 16.56 -6.55 -8.97
CA MET A 257 16.33 -5.62 -10.08
C MET A 257 15.44 -6.25 -11.16
N SER A 258 15.57 -7.55 -11.40
CA SER A 258 14.72 -8.26 -12.37
C SER A 258 13.22 -8.20 -12.04
N TYR A 259 12.85 -8.16 -10.75
CA TYR A 259 11.45 -8.02 -10.34
C TYR A 259 10.86 -6.65 -10.66
N MET A 260 11.71 -5.65 -10.89
CA MET A 260 11.33 -4.29 -11.31
C MET A 260 11.60 -4.07 -12.80
N ALA A 261 11.80 -5.14 -13.57
CA ALA A 261 12.13 -5.08 -14.99
C ALA A 261 13.36 -4.20 -15.30
N ILE A 262 14.37 -4.24 -14.42
CA ILE A 262 15.65 -3.55 -14.62
C ILE A 262 16.72 -4.59 -14.94
N ASP A 263 17.51 -4.33 -15.98
CA ASP A 263 18.58 -5.22 -16.43
C ASP A 263 19.83 -5.11 -15.54
N GLY A 264 19.74 -5.78 -14.39
CA GLY A 264 20.81 -5.90 -13.43
C GLY A 264 21.09 -4.63 -12.62
N TRP A 265 21.94 -4.79 -11.62
CA TRP A 265 22.40 -3.72 -10.75
C TRP A 265 23.68 -3.08 -11.31
N ASN A 266 23.61 -1.79 -11.62
CA ASN A 266 24.75 -0.98 -12.05
C ASN A 266 25.57 -0.55 -10.83
N THR A 267 26.69 -1.24 -10.59
CA THR A 267 27.62 -0.93 -9.50
C THR A 267 28.45 0.33 -9.74
N HIS A 268 28.59 0.76 -11.00
CA HIS A 268 29.43 1.90 -11.37
C HIS A 268 28.81 3.25 -10.98
N SER A 269 27.50 3.29 -10.73
CA SER A 269 26.80 4.52 -10.32
C SER A 269 27.20 5.00 -8.93
N TYR A 270 27.82 4.17 -8.09
CA TYR A 270 28.15 4.53 -6.70
C TYR A 270 28.92 5.84 -6.55
N ALA A 271 29.91 6.08 -7.41
CA ALA A 271 30.72 7.30 -7.36
C ALA A 271 29.92 8.57 -7.71
N ASP A 272 28.93 8.43 -8.61
CA ASP A 272 28.01 9.50 -8.95
C ASP A 272 27.00 9.74 -7.84
N VAL A 273 26.37 8.67 -7.33
CA VAL A 273 25.39 8.76 -6.24
C VAL A 273 26.00 9.38 -5.00
N ARG A 274 27.22 8.97 -4.63
CA ARG A 274 27.99 9.54 -3.51
C ARG A 274 28.31 11.03 -3.72
N ALA A 275 28.57 11.45 -4.96
CA ALA A 275 28.80 12.84 -5.30
C ALA A 275 27.51 13.66 -5.48
N GLY A 276 26.33 13.03 -5.42
CA GLY A 276 25.03 13.65 -5.71
C GLY A 276 24.80 13.92 -7.19
N ARG A 277 25.45 13.17 -8.09
CA ARG A 277 25.19 13.19 -9.53
C ARG A 277 24.24 12.06 -9.90
N GLN A 278 23.37 12.29 -10.89
CA GLN A 278 22.38 11.28 -11.33
C GLN A 278 21.48 10.80 -10.17
N VAL A 279 21.17 11.70 -9.25
CA VAL A 279 20.32 11.46 -8.09
C VAL A 279 19.34 12.61 -7.99
N GLU A 280 18.05 12.30 -7.92
CA GLU A 280 17.03 13.32 -7.68
C GLU A 280 15.81 12.71 -6.97
N PRO A 281 15.00 13.53 -6.27
CA PRO A 281 13.79 13.06 -5.66
C PRO A 281 12.66 12.88 -6.68
N ARG A 282 12.17 11.65 -6.86
CA ARG A 282 11.03 11.32 -7.72
C ARG A 282 9.86 10.72 -6.95
N TRP A 283 8.64 11.03 -7.40
CA TRP A 283 7.45 10.27 -7.04
C TRP A 283 7.50 8.90 -7.71
N LEU A 284 7.03 7.87 -7.02
CA LEU A 284 6.94 6.54 -7.63
C LEU A 284 5.90 6.53 -8.76
N PRO A 285 6.11 5.74 -9.83
CA PRO A 285 5.17 5.62 -10.94
C PRO A 285 3.77 5.12 -10.55
N THR A 286 3.65 4.45 -9.41
CA THR A 286 2.38 3.97 -8.84
C THR A 286 2.24 4.42 -7.39
N ASP A 287 1.00 4.57 -6.94
CA ASP A 287 0.71 4.72 -5.52
C ASP A 287 0.75 3.34 -4.85
N ALA A 288 1.49 3.21 -3.76
CA ALA A 288 1.37 2.04 -2.89
C ALA A 288 -0.03 2.00 -2.26
N MET A 289 -0.58 0.80 -2.07
CA MET A 289 -1.87 0.61 -1.44
C MET A 289 -1.70 -0.23 -0.18
N LEU A 290 -1.76 0.44 0.96
CA LEU A 290 -1.48 -0.12 2.27
C LEU A 290 -2.75 -0.69 2.88
N GLU A 291 -2.65 -1.87 3.47
CA GLU A 291 -3.75 -2.46 4.24
C GLU A 291 -4.16 -1.54 5.39
N ILE A 292 -5.47 -1.43 5.56
CA ILE A 292 -6.12 -0.78 6.70
C ILE A 292 -6.91 -1.83 7.47
N SER A 293 -6.65 -1.91 8.77
CA SER A 293 -7.18 -2.97 9.64
C SER A 293 -7.66 -2.46 11.01
N HIS A 294 -7.48 -1.17 11.27
CA HIS A 294 -7.95 -0.46 12.47
C HIS A 294 -8.81 0.74 12.04
N ALA A 295 -9.29 1.53 13.00
CA ALA A 295 -10.30 2.58 12.80
C ALA A 295 -11.67 2.01 12.40
N ILE A 296 -12.00 0.83 12.94
CA ILE A 296 -13.29 0.18 12.68
C ILE A 296 -14.41 1.01 13.27
N ARG A 297 -15.46 1.23 12.47
CA ARG A 297 -16.66 1.99 12.86
C ARG A 297 -17.93 1.18 12.66
N ARG A 298 -18.82 1.29 13.64
CA ARG A 298 -20.19 0.80 13.57
C ARG A 298 -21.11 1.84 12.94
N GLU A 299 -21.07 3.07 13.46
CA GLU A 299 -21.82 4.19 12.91
C GLU A 299 -21.11 4.78 11.69
N GLY A 300 -21.87 5.11 10.65
CA GLY A 300 -21.34 5.60 9.38
C GLY A 300 -20.69 4.53 8.50
N ALA A 301 -20.76 3.25 8.89
CA ALA A 301 -20.37 2.14 8.01
C ALA A 301 -21.13 2.24 6.67
N LEU A 302 -20.46 1.87 5.58
CA LEU A 302 -21.04 1.98 4.25
C LEU A 302 -22.29 1.10 4.15
N ASP A 303 -23.35 1.66 3.57
CA ASP A 303 -24.61 0.99 3.33
C ASP A 303 -24.79 0.62 1.85
N CYS A 304 -25.97 0.12 1.50
CA CYS A 304 -26.29 -0.28 0.13
C CYS A 304 -26.06 0.90 -0.85
N ALA A 305 -26.62 2.07 -0.55
CA ALA A 305 -26.55 3.26 -1.41
C ALA A 305 -25.12 3.82 -1.52
N SER A 306 -24.29 3.61 -0.50
CA SER A 306 -22.88 3.99 -0.52
C SER A 306 -22.10 3.28 -1.64
N CYS A 307 -22.50 2.08 -2.06
CA CYS A 307 -21.84 1.31 -3.13
C CYS A 307 -22.71 1.19 -4.40
N HIS A 308 -24.01 1.00 -4.20
CA HIS A 308 -25.03 0.79 -5.22
C HIS A 308 -25.82 2.08 -5.43
N GLY A 309 -25.24 2.97 -6.23
CA GLY A 309 -25.86 4.23 -6.60
C GLY A 309 -25.01 4.96 -7.64
N PRO A 310 -25.54 6.04 -8.24
CA PRO A 310 -24.81 6.85 -9.22
C PRO A 310 -23.53 7.46 -8.62
N ASP A 311 -23.55 7.79 -7.33
CA ASP A 311 -22.42 8.35 -6.58
C ASP A 311 -21.75 7.31 -5.66
N GLY A 312 -21.86 6.02 -6.01
CA GLY A 312 -21.29 4.93 -5.23
C GLY A 312 -19.77 5.01 -5.13
N VAL A 313 -19.21 4.52 -4.03
CA VAL A 313 -17.76 4.57 -3.75
C VAL A 313 -16.92 3.62 -4.62
N LEU A 314 -17.56 2.67 -5.31
CA LEU A 314 -16.91 1.64 -6.10
C LEU A 314 -16.87 2.01 -7.59
N ASP A 315 -15.66 2.07 -8.15
CA ASP A 315 -15.49 2.08 -9.59
C ASP A 315 -15.57 0.65 -10.13
N TRP A 316 -16.80 0.24 -10.49
CA TRP A 316 -17.07 -1.11 -10.99
C TRP A 316 -16.26 -1.45 -12.25
N ARG A 317 -15.99 -0.48 -13.13
CA ARG A 317 -15.20 -0.71 -14.34
C ARG A 317 -13.74 -0.97 -13.99
N ALA A 318 -13.16 -0.15 -13.11
CA ALA A 318 -11.81 -0.38 -12.61
C ALA A 318 -11.68 -1.71 -11.86
N LEU A 319 -12.76 -2.17 -11.19
CA LEU A 319 -12.85 -3.48 -10.56
C LEU A 319 -13.00 -4.65 -11.56
N GLY A 320 -13.02 -4.40 -12.85
CA GLY A 320 -13.02 -5.43 -13.89
C GLY A 320 -14.41 -5.93 -14.31
N TYR A 321 -15.47 -5.18 -14.02
CA TYR A 321 -16.81 -5.45 -14.54
C TYR A 321 -17.00 -4.83 -15.94
N THR A 322 -17.85 -5.45 -16.76
CA THR A 322 -18.31 -4.90 -18.04
C THR A 322 -19.14 -3.64 -17.83
N ASP A 323 -19.36 -2.84 -18.89
CA ASP A 323 -20.24 -1.67 -18.80
C ASP A 323 -21.67 -2.04 -18.38
N ALA A 324 -22.20 -3.15 -18.90
CA ALA A 324 -23.54 -3.63 -18.56
C ALA A 324 -23.62 -4.06 -17.08
N GLU A 325 -22.64 -4.81 -16.59
CA GLU A 325 -22.55 -5.21 -15.17
C GLU A 325 -22.35 -4.00 -14.27
N ALA A 326 -21.50 -3.05 -14.64
CA ALA A 326 -21.26 -1.84 -13.87
C ALA A 326 -22.54 -1.01 -13.71
N VAL A 327 -23.35 -0.86 -14.75
CA VAL A 327 -24.66 -0.20 -14.66
C VAL A 327 -25.62 -0.98 -13.74
N ALA A 328 -25.66 -2.30 -13.86
CA ALA A 328 -26.53 -3.15 -13.03
C ALA A 328 -26.12 -3.16 -11.55
N LEU A 329 -24.82 -3.09 -11.27
CA LEU A 329 -24.25 -3.00 -9.93
C LEU A 329 -24.39 -1.58 -9.35
N ALA A 330 -24.36 -0.53 -10.15
CA ALA A 330 -24.60 0.84 -9.68
C ALA A 330 -26.10 1.17 -9.48
N ALA A 331 -27.01 0.27 -9.83
CA ALA A 331 -28.44 0.47 -9.61
C ALA A 331 -28.78 0.48 -8.10
N PRO A 332 -29.62 1.41 -7.62
CA PRO A 332 -30.03 1.48 -6.20
C PRO A 332 -30.58 0.15 -5.67
N ARG A 333 -30.28 -0.17 -4.41
CA ARG A 333 -30.65 -1.42 -3.73
C ARG A 333 -31.34 -1.18 -2.40
#